data_AF-A0A8T3SHI9-F1
#
_entry.id   AF-A0A8T3SHI9-F1
#
_cell.length_a   1.000
_cell.length_b   1.000
_cell.length_c   1.000
_cell.angle_alpha   90.00
_cell.angle_beta   90.00
_cell.angle_gamma   90.00
#
_symmetry.space_group_name_H-M   'P 1'
#
loop_
_entity.id
_entity.type
_entity.pdbx_description
1 polymer ?
#
loop_
_entity_poly.entity_id
_entity_poly.type
_entity_poly.pdbx_seq_one_letter_code
_entity_poly.pdbx_strand_id
1 'polypeptide(L)'
;MTRGDGDRHGLLGAQWMAERGFPELAELIASHPIGCLLDPSRSPRGWASVAVAVADRHVAQAFVSIDERIDDQASRYPEFRTSLDAARARAHAMQADLATAAGLTVDELEARLRAAWDEGQGE
;
A
#
# COMPACT_ATOMS: atom_id res chain seq x y z
N MET A 1 3.86 17.48 -1.58
CA MET A 1 4.44 16.30 -2.24
C MET A 1 4.10 16.51 -3.72
N THR A 2 5.03 16.61 -4.64
CA THR A 2 4.73 16.81 -6.07
C THR A 2 4.51 15.47 -6.78
N ARG A 3 3.94 15.46 -8.00
CA ARG A 3 3.68 14.21 -8.75
C ARG A 3 4.93 13.33 -8.85
N GLY A 4 6.12 13.94 -8.87
CA GLY A 4 7.40 13.25 -8.80
C GLY A 4 7.80 12.72 -7.42
N ASP A 5 7.30 13.28 -6.32
CA ASP A 5 7.70 12.88 -4.96
C ASP A 5 7.04 11.57 -4.51
N GLY A 6 5.79 11.32 -4.89
CA GLY A 6 5.13 10.03 -4.63
C GLY A 6 5.77 8.88 -5.40
N ASP A 7 6.16 9.15 -6.65
CA ASP A 7 6.87 8.19 -7.48
C ASP A 7 8.29 7.92 -6.99
N ARG A 8 8.95 8.97 -6.51
CA ARG A 8 10.30 8.86 -5.97
C ARG A 8 10.33 8.23 -4.57
N HIS A 9 9.25 8.32 -3.77
CA HIS A 9 9.19 7.72 -2.44
C HIS A 9 9.44 6.21 -2.45
N GLY A 10 8.71 5.46 -3.31
CA GLY A 10 8.91 4.01 -3.43
C GLY A 10 10.32 3.65 -3.89
N LEU A 11 10.86 4.38 -4.89
CA LEU A 11 12.21 4.13 -5.42
C LEU A 11 13.31 4.46 -4.40
N LEU A 12 13.18 5.54 -3.64
CA LEU A 12 14.13 5.89 -2.57
C LEU A 12 14.08 4.86 -1.44
N GLY A 13 12.88 4.40 -1.05
CA GLY A 13 12.73 3.33 -0.07
C GLY A 13 13.37 2.01 -0.55
N ALA A 14 13.19 1.67 -1.82
CA ALA A 14 13.80 0.50 -2.43
C ALA A 14 15.34 0.58 -2.42
N GLN A 15 15.89 1.74 -2.79
CA GLN A 15 17.33 2.00 -2.70
C GLN A 15 17.83 1.86 -1.25
N TRP A 16 17.11 2.42 -0.29
CA TRP A 16 17.46 2.39 1.12
C TRP A 16 17.51 0.97 1.70
N MET A 17 16.59 0.09 1.27
CA MET A 17 16.59 -1.33 1.63
C MET A 17 17.77 -2.07 1.03
N ALA A 18 18.04 -1.85 -0.27
CA ALA A 18 19.17 -2.48 -0.95
C ALA A 18 20.52 -2.10 -0.32
N GLU A 19 20.71 -0.82 0.01
CA GLU A 19 21.92 -0.32 0.68
C GLU A 19 22.13 -0.90 2.09
N ARG A 20 21.07 -1.43 2.73
CA ARG A 20 21.10 -2.07 4.04
C ARG A 20 21.20 -3.60 4.00
N GLY A 21 21.37 -4.17 2.81
CA GLY A 21 21.51 -5.61 2.64
C GLY A 21 20.19 -6.36 2.51
N PHE A 22 19.08 -5.67 2.19
CA PHE A 22 17.76 -6.27 1.94
C PHE A 22 17.29 -6.06 0.48
N PRO A 23 18.07 -6.45 -0.55
CA PRO A 23 17.71 -6.23 -1.94
C PRO A 23 16.40 -6.93 -2.36
N GLU A 24 16.03 -8.02 -1.69
CA GLU A 24 14.79 -8.75 -1.90
C GLU A 24 13.53 -7.95 -1.54
N LEU A 25 13.66 -6.96 -0.65
CA LEU A 25 12.56 -6.07 -0.26
C LEU A 25 12.42 -4.89 -1.22
N ALA A 26 13.45 -4.59 -2.03
CA ALA A 26 13.48 -3.40 -2.86
C ALA A 26 12.33 -3.35 -3.88
N GLU A 27 12.02 -4.46 -4.55
CA GLU A 27 10.90 -4.50 -5.52
C GLU A 27 9.53 -4.32 -4.84
N LEU A 28 9.38 -4.89 -3.64
CA LEU A 28 8.15 -4.76 -2.84
C LEU A 28 7.91 -3.30 -2.47
N ILE A 29 8.97 -2.62 -1.99
CA ILE A 29 8.92 -1.21 -1.60
C ILE A 29 8.79 -0.28 -2.82
N ALA A 30 9.40 -0.60 -3.96
CA ALA A 30 9.28 0.25 -5.16
C ALA A 30 7.83 0.35 -5.68
N SER A 31 7.03 -0.71 -5.50
CA SER A 31 5.69 -0.84 -6.06
C SER A 31 4.56 -0.52 -5.07
N HIS A 32 4.85 -0.38 -3.77
CA HIS A 32 3.81 -0.15 -2.75
C HIS A 32 3.00 1.15 -2.89
N PRO A 33 3.54 2.30 -3.37
CA PRO A 33 2.79 3.55 -3.40
C PRO A 33 1.48 3.42 -4.18
N ILE A 34 0.39 4.01 -3.69
CA ILE A 34 -0.93 3.85 -4.30
C ILE A 34 -1.00 4.30 -5.77
N GLY A 35 -0.21 5.31 -6.14
CA GLY A 35 -0.07 5.76 -7.52
C GLY A 35 0.46 4.69 -8.49
N CYS A 36 1.23 3.72 -8.00
CA CYS A 36 1.73 2.61 -8.82
C CYS A 36 0.60 1.72 -9.36
N LEU A 37 -0.59 1.72 -8.75
CA LEU A 37 -1.75 0.98 -9.26
C LEU A 37 -2.27 1.52 -10.60
N LEU A 38 -1.95 2.77 -10.94
CA LEU A 38 -2.38 3.39 -12.19
C LEU A 38 -1.41 3.12 -13.36
N ASP A 39 -0.24 2.55 -13.07
CA ASP A 39 0.79 2.25 -14.05
C ASP A 39 1.07 0.73 -14.04
N PRO A 40 0.66 -0.01 -15.09
CA PRO A 40 0.87 -1.45 -15.18
C PRO A 40 2.34 -1.88 -15.04
N SER A 41 3.30 -1.01 -15.40
CA SER A 41 4.73 -1.33 -15.29
C SER A 41 5.25 -1.26 -13.86
N ARG A 42 4.54 -0.55 -12.97
CA ARG A 42 4.90 -0.29 -11.58
C ARG A 42 3.96 -0.94 -10.56
N SER A 43 2.80 -1.42 -11.02
CA SER A 43 1.84 -2.11 -10.16
C SER A 43 2.50 -3.29 -9.44
N PRO A 44 2.20 -3.51 -8.14
CA PRO A 44 2.67 -4.68 -7.39
C PRO A 44 2.45 -5.99 -8.16
N ARG A 45 3.50 -6.81 -8.24
CA ARG A 45 3.47 -8.13 -8.89
C ARG A 45 3.87 -9.22 -7.91
N GLY A 46 3.18 -10.35 -7.99
CA GLY A 46 3.37 -11.46 -7.06
C GLY A 46 2.79 -11.18 -5.67
N TRP A 47 2.51 -12.25 -4.93
CA TRP A 47 1.78 -12.16 -3.67
C TRP A 47 2.53 -11.39 -2.58
N ALA A 48 3.86 -11.43 -2.54
CA ALA A 48 4.65 -10.66 -1.58
C ALA A 48 4.46 -9.14 -1.76
N SER A 49 4.54 -8.64 -3.00
CA SER A 49 4.36 -7.22 -3.30
C SER A 49 2.91 -6.78 -3.03
N VAL A 50 1.95 -7.63 -3.40
CA VAL A 50 0.52 -7.39 -3.13
C VAL A 50 0.26 -7.31 -1.62
N ALA A 51 0.80 -8.22 -0.83
CA ALA A 51 0.63 -8.21 0.62
C ALA A 51 1.19 -6.93 1.26
N VAL A 52 2.41 -6.53 0.89
CA VAL A 52 3.01 -5.27 1.37
C VAL A 52 2.18 -4.06 0.96
N ALA A 53 1.75 -4.00 -0.31
CA ALA A 53 0.93 -2.90 -0.81
C ALA A 53 -0.42 -2.80 -0.06
N VAL A 54 -1.11 -3.91 0.16
CA VAL A 54 -2.39 -3.92 0.91
C VAL A 54 -2.16 -3.51 2.37
N ALA A 55 -1.15 -4.08 3.04
CA ALA A 55 -0.85 -3.74 4.43
C ALA A 55 -0.52 -2.24 4.62
N ASP A 56 0.31 -1.65 3.76
CA ASP A 56 0.65 -0.21 3.81
C ASP A 56 -0.60 0.69 3.71
N ARG A 57 -1.61 0.28 2.95
CA ARG A 57 -2.86 1.05 2.78
C ARG A 57 -3.72 1.06 4.03
N HIS A 58 -3.53 0.11 4.94
CA HIS A 58 -4.25 0.06 6.21
C HIS A 58 -3.52 0.79 7.34
N VAL A 59 -2.36 1.39 7.10
CA VAL A 59 -1.53 1.99 8.15
C VAL A 59 -1.28 3.47 7.91
N ALA A 60 -1.75 4.30 8.84
CA ALA A 60 -1.39 5.72 8.96
C ALA A 60 -0.72 5.97 10.32
N GLN A 61 -1.16 6.99 11.06
CA GLN A 61 -0.85 7.11 12.50
C GLN A 61 -1.68 6.12 13.36
N ALA A 62 -2.67 5.47 12.74
CA ALA A 62 -3.50 4.42 13.29
C ALA A 62 -3.86 3.45 12.16
N PHE A 63 -4.44 2.30 12.52
CA PHE A 63 -5.05 1.41 11.53
C PHE A 63 -6.29 2.07 10.91
N VAL A 64 -6.37 2.06 9.57
CA VAL A 64 -7.45 2.67 8.78
C VAL A 64 -7.95 1.71 7.70
N SER A 65 -9.14 1.96 7.16
CA SER A 65 -9.62 1.33 5.92
C SER A 65 -8.94 1.94 4.69
N ILE A 66 -9.06 1.27 3.54
CA ILE A 66 -8.55 1.79 2.25
C ILE A 66 -9.17 3.16 1.93
N ASP A 67 -10.48 3.32 2.16
CA ASP A 67 -11.17 4.56 1.82
C ASP A 67 -10.75 5.72 2.72
N GLU A 68 -10.65 5.49 4.04
CA GLU A 68 -10.14 6.47 4.99
C GLU A 68 -8.70 6.88 4.64
N ARG A 69 -7.85 5.92 4.23
CA ARG A 69 -6.48 6.22 3.79
C ARG A 69 -6.44 7.13 2.58
N ILE A 70 -7.25 6.83 1.56
CA ILE A 70 -7.31 7.61 0.32
C ILE A 70 -7.83 9.02 0.61
N ASP A 71 -8.88 9.14 1.42
CA ASP A 71 -9.48 10.41 1.76
C ASP A 71 -8.55 11.27 2.63
N ASP A 72 -7.88 10.68 3.62
CA ASP A 72 -6.84 11.35 4.41
C ASP A 72 -5.69 11.85 3.51
N GLN A 73 -5.14 10.99 2.64
CA GLN A 73 -4.08 11.38 1.71
C GLN A 73 -4.50 12.52 0.80
N ALA A 74 -5.72 12.48 0.26
CA ALA A 74 -6.21 13.52 -0.62
C ALA A 74 -6.53 14.84 0.11
N SER A 75 -6.84 14.79 1.40
CA SER A 75 -7.01 16.00 2.21
C SER A 75 -5.67 16.71 2.47
N ARG A 76 -4.59 15.93 2.66
CA ARG A 76 -3.23 16.43 2.89
C ARG A 76 -2.53 16.85 1.59
N TYR A 77 -2.88 16.23 0.46
CA TYR A 77 -2.33 16.50 -0.86
C TYR A 77 -3.44 16.64 -1.91
N PRO A 78 -4.21 17.75 -1.90
CA PRO A 78 -5.33 17.96 -2.82
C PRO A 78 -4.95 17.86 -4.29
N GLU A 79 -3.70 18.19 -4.65
CA GLU A 79 -3.14 18.05 -6.00
C GLU A 79 -3.17 16.61 -6.55
N PHE A 80 -3.30 15.59 -5.68
CA PHE A 80 -3.42 14.18 -6.08
C PHE A 80 -4.81 13.59 -5.96
N ARG A 81 -5.83 14.36 -5.56
CA ARG A 81 -7.20 13.85 -5.38
C ARG A 81 -7.66 13.01 -6.58
N THR A 82 -7.52 13.53 -7.80
CA THR A 82 -7.92 12.83 -9.02
C THR A 82 -7.24 11.47 -9.18
N SER A 83 -5.91 11.40 -8.96
CA SER A 83 -5.18 10.12 -9.06
C SER A 83 -5.51 9.16 -7.92
N LEU A 84 -5.71 9.69 -6.71
CA LEU A 84 -6.08 8.90 -5.53
C LEU A 84 -7.47 8.27 -5.73
N ASP A 85 -8.44 9.06 -6.19
CA ASP A 85 -9.78 8.56 -6.53
C ASP A 85 -9.75 7.56 -7.69
N ALA A 86 -8.92 7.78 -8.72
CA ALA A 86 -8.76 6.84 -9.82
C ALA A 86 -8.14 5.49 -9.39
N ALA A 87 -7.32 5.49 -8.33
CA ALA A 87 -6.69 4.28 -7.81
C ALA A 87 -7.62 3.48 -6.88
N ARG A 88 -8.68 4.10 -6.34
CA ARG A 88 -9.58 3.50 -5.33
C ARG A 88 -10.13 2.14 -5.74
N ALA A 89 -10.71 2.03 -6.93
CA ALA A 89 -11.27 0.76 -7.42
C ALA A 89 -10.19 -0.34 -7.54
N ARG A 90 -8.98 0.01 -7.96
CA ARG A 90 -7.86 -0.95 -8.06
C ARG A 90 -7.32 -1.34 -6.69
N ALA A 91 -7.33 -0.43 -5.71
CA ALA A 91 -6.91 -0.73 -4.35
C ALA A 91 -7.86 -1.77 -3.70
N HIS A 92 -9.17 -1.56 -3.82
CA HIS A 92 -10.18 -2.53 -3.37
C HIS A 92 -10.08 -3.87 -4.10
N ALA A 93 -9.90 -3.86 -5.43
CA ALA A 93 -9.72 -5.09 -6.20
C ALA A 93 -8.48 -5.88 -5.73
N MET A 94 -7.35 -5.19 -5.49
CA MET A 94 -6.13 -5.81 -4.99
C MET A 94 -6.30 -6.42 -3.59
N GLN A 95 -7.05 -5.76 -2.71
CA GLN A 95 -7.38 -6.30 -1.39
C GLN A 95 -8.26 -7.55 -1.50
N ALA A 96 -9.26 -7.53 -2.38
CA ALA A 96 -10.13 -8.68 -2.64
C ALA A 96 -9.35 -9.86 -3.24
N ASP A 97 -8.40 -9.60 -4.15
CA ASP A 97 -7.51 -10.62 -4.72
C ASP A 97 -6.65 -11.27 -3.63
N LEU A 98 -6.08 -10.47 -2.72
CA LEU A 98 -5.29 -10.97 -1.60
C LEU A 98 -6.14 -11.81 -0.63
N ALA A 99 -7.34 -11.33 -0.28
CA ALA A 99 -8.27 -12.06 0.58
C ALA A 99 -8.61 -13.43 -0.03
N THR A 100 -8.96 -13.43 -1.33
CA THR A 100 -9.26 -14.65 -2.09
C THR A 100 -8.08 -15.62 -2.08
N ALA A 101 -6.87 -15.14 -2.36
CA ALA A 101 -5.67 -15.96 -2.35
C ALA A 101 -5.33 -16.54 -0.97
N ALA A 102 -5.69 -15.84 0.10
CA ALA A 102 -5.54 -16.29 1.48
C ALA A 102 -6.69 -17.20 1.97
N GLY A 103 -7.73 -17.42 1.16
CA GLY A 103 -8.92 -18.17 1.55
C GLY A 103 -9.79 -17.43 2.57
N LEU A 104 -9.85 -16.10 2.48
CA LEU A 104 -10.57 -15.21 3.39
C LEU A 104 -11.57 -14.35 2.63
N THR A 105 -12.56 -13.83 3.37
CA THR A 105 -13.31 -12.65 2.98
C THR A 105 -12.47 -11.37 3.20
N VAL A 106 -12.87 -10.26 2.57
CA VAL A 106 -12.22 -8.97 2.79
C VAL A 106 -12.30 -8.55 4.26
N ASP A 107 -13.46 -8.72 4.89
CA ASP A 107 -13.65 -8.38 6.31
C ASP A 107 -12.74 -9.19 7.23
N GLU A 108 -12.56 -10.49 6.96
CA GLU A 108 -11.64 -11.34 7.73
C GLU A 108 -10.18 -10.95 7.53
N LEU A 109 -9.80 -10.59 6.30
CA LEU A 109 -8.45 -10.08 6.02
C LEU A 109 -8.20 -8.79 6.80
N GLU A 110 -9.12 -7.82 6.74
CA GLU A 110 -9.00 -6.56 7.47
C GLU A 110 -8.92 -6.78 8.98
N ALA A 111 -9.76 -7.65 9.53
CA ALA A 111 -9.74 -7.98 10.95
C ALA A 111 -8.39 -8.58 11.39
N ARG A 112 -7.80 -9.45 10.57
CA ARG A 112 -6.46 -10.02 10.83
C ARG A 112 -5.35 -9.00 10.72
N LEU A 113 -5.39 -8.11 9.73
CA LEU A 113 -4.41 -7.03 9.60
C LEU A 113 -4.49 -6.07 10.80
N ARG A 114 -5.71 -5.77 11.28
CA ARG A 114 -5.90 -4.94 12.48
C ARG A 114 -5.35 -5.62 13.72
N ALA A 115 -5.65 -6.89 13.94
CA ALA A 115 -5.10 -7.65 15.07
C ALA A 115 -3.57 -7.66 15.05
N ALA A 116 -2.95 -7.91 13.88
CA ALA A 116 -1.50 -7.88 13.74
C ALA A 116 -0.90 -6.48 14.00
N TRP A 117 -1.59 -5.40 13.61
CA TRP A 117 -1.20 -4.03 13.94
C TRP A 117 -1.22 -3.79 15.45
N ASP A 118 -2.33 -4.15 16.12
CA ASP A 118 -2.54 -3.93 17.55
C ASP A 118 -1.52 -4.71 18.39
N GLU A 119 -1.21 -5.95 18.01
CA GLU A 119 -0.15 -6.76 18.63
C GLU A 119 1.23 -6.08 18.52
N GLY A 120 1.54 -5.51 17.36
CA GLY A 120 2.80 -4.79 17.12
C GLY A 120 2.93 -3.43 17.80
N GLN A 121 1.85 -2.86 18.37
CA GLN A 121 1.92 -1.63 19.17
C GLN A 121 2.28 -1.88 20.64
N GLY A 122 2.30 -3.14 21.09
CA GLY A 122 2.54 -3.54 22.48
C GLY A 122 4.00 -3.77 22.85
N GLU A 123 4.93 -3.64 21.91
CA GLU A 123 6.39 -3.73 22.08
C GLU A 123 7.04 -2.35 22.29
#